data_AF-A0A8T8SGT8-F1
#
_entry.id   AF-A0A8T8SGT8-F1
#
_cell.length_a   1.000
_cell.length_b   1.000
_cell.length_c   1.000
_cell.angle_alpha   90.00
_cell.angle_beta   90.00
_cell.angle_gamma   90.00
#
_symmetry.space_group_name_H-M   'P 1'
#
loop_
_entity.id
_entity.type
_entity.pdbx_description
1 polymer ?
#
loop_
_entity_poly.entity_id
_entity_poly.type
_entity_poly.pdbx_seq_one_letter_code
_entity_poly.pdbx_strand_id
1 'polypeptide(L)'
;MSTSSYEKTPANTIHRKSNKGTYDRETIHKIVNACPIVHVAFIPDPYEPFPVVLPMIGVIARYPESTQDSDEDYLYLHGYTSARFFKQTTKESEDGDEGGLNVCVSAALVDGLVLSLTPNSHSMNFRSAVLHGRAILLK
;
A
#
# COMPACT_ATOMS: atom_id res chain seq x y z
N MET A 1 9.37 -9.76 21.44
CA MET A 1 8.72 -8.65 20.73
C MET A 1 7.43 -9.20 20.16
N SER A 2 6.28 -8.65 20.54
CA SER A 2 4.98 -9.13 20.05
C SER A 2 4.87 -8.76 18.57
N THR A 3 5.10 -9.72 17.68
CA THR A 3 4.93 -9.53 16.22
C THR A 3 3.44 -9.51 15.93
N SER A 4 2.85 -8.31 16.00
CA SER A 4 1.48 -8.07 15.55
C SER A 4 1.41 -8.32 14.03
N SER A 5 0.42 -9.10 13.60
CA SER A 5 0.18 -9.41 12.18
C SER A 5 -1.08 -8.70 11.70
N TYR A 6 -1.12 -8.32 10.43
CA TYR A 6 -2.34 -7.81 9.81
C TYR A 6 -3.40 -8.90 9.68
N GLU A 7 -4.67 -8.51 9.82
CA GLU A 7 -5.80 -9.39 9.59
C GLU A 7 -5.82 -9.88 8.14
N LYS A 8 -6.16 -11.16 7.97
CA LYS A 8 -6.35 -11.77 6.64
C LYS A 8 -7.80 -11.62 6.22
N THR A 9 -8.01 -11.01 5.07
CA THR A 9 -9.32 -10.83 4.45
C THR A 9 -9.33 -11.49 3.08
N PRO A 10 -10.51 -11.77 2.48
CA PRO A 10 -10.58 -12.25 1.10
C PRO A 10 -9.81 -11.35 0.11
N ALA A 11 -9.81 -10.02 0.34
CA ALA A 11 -9.14 -9.05 -0.53
C ALA A 11 -7.60 -9.09 -0.46
N ASN A 12 -7.00 -9.55 0.65
CA ASN A 12 -5.54 -9.62 0.83
C ASN A 12 -4.99 -11.06 0.89
N THR A 13 -5.82 -12.07 0.62
CA THR A 13 -5.41 -13.48 0.71
C THR A 13 -4.44 -13.85 -0.42
N ILE A 14 -3.25 -14.33 -0.05
CA ILE A 14 -2.22 -14.77 -1.01
C ILE A 14 -2.50 -16.21 -1.43
N HIS A 15 -2.94 -16.42 -2.67
CA HIS A 15 -3.25 -17.76 -3.19
C HIS A 15 -2.06 -18.49 -3.81
N ARG A 16 -1.25 -17.80 -4.62
CA ARG A 16 -0.12 -18.42 -5.34
C ARG A 16 1.16 -18.33 -4.53
N LYS A 17 1.86 -19.46 -4.34
CA LYS A 17 3.09 -19.55 -3.52
C LYS A 17 2.87 -18.94 -2.13
N SER A 18 1.75 -19.28 -1.49
CA SER A 18 1.33 -18.76 -0.18
C SER A 18 2.37 -18.98 0.93
N ASN A 19 3.20 -20.03 0.80
CA ASN A 19 4.35 -20.28 1.66
C ASN A 19 5.43 -19.18 1.63
N LYS A 20 5.40 -18.28 0.63
CA LYS A 20 6.27 -17.10 0.55
C LYS A 20 5.58 -15.82 1.04
N GLY A 21 4.30 -15.88 1.38
CA GLY A 21 3.53 -14.76 1.89
C GLY A 21 3.67 -14.61 3.40
N THR A 22 3.63 -13.38 3.89
CA THR A 22 3.57 -13.06 5.32
C THR A 22 2.60 -11.89 5.55
N TYR A 23 2.03 -11.86 6.74
CA TYR A 23 1.16 -10.77 7.22
C TYR A 23 1.79 -10.07 8.44
N ASP A 24 3.03 -10.43 8.79
CA ASP A 24 3.79 -9.83 9.87
C ASP A 24 4.00 -8.32 9.61
N ARG A 25 3.56 -7.47 10.55
CA ARG A 25 3.62 -6.01 10.39
C ARG A 25 5.04 -5.53 10.21
N GLU A 26 5.96 -6.00 11.04
CA GLU A 26 7.35 -5.56 11.03
C GLU A 26 8.01 -5.83 9.66
N THR A 27 7.80 -7.03 9.12
CA THR A 27 8.31 -7.41 7.79
C THR A 27 7.71 -6.53 6.70
N ILE A 28 6.39 -6.29 6.72
CA ILE A 28 5.71 -5.45 5.72
C ILE A 28 6.22 -4.01 5.79
N HIS A 29 6.35 -3.45 6.99
CA HIS A 29 6.85 -2.08 7.19
C HIS A 29 8.28 -1.92 6.68
N LYS A 30 9.15 -2.89 6.97
CA LYS A 30 10.52 -2.92 6.46
C LYS A 30 10.59 -2.95 4.93
N ILE A 31 9.69 -3.69 4.27
CA ILE A 31 9.64 -3.73 2.81
C ILE A 31 9.20 -2.38 2.25
N VAL A 32 8.10 -1.81 2.76
CA VAL A 32 7.59 -0.52 2.28
C VAL A 32 8.61 0.59 2.50
N ASN A 33 9.21 0.67 3.69
CA ASN A 33 10.20 1.71 4.00
C ASN A 33 11.54 1.53 3.27
N ALA A 34 11.79 0.37 2.67
CA ALA A 34 12.92 0.18 1.75
C ALA A 34 12.61 0.71 0.33
N CYS A 35 11.34 0.90 -0.04
CA CYS A 35 10.91 1.48 -1.31
C CYS A 35 10.75 3.01 -1.19
N PRO A 36 11.66 3.84 -1.73
CA PRO A 36 11.47 5.30 -1.72
C PRO A 36 10.29 5.74 -2.60
N ILE A 37 9.91 4.92 -3.58
CA ILE A 37 8.76 5.14 -4.46
C ILE A 37 7.80 3.96 -4.31
N VAL A 38 6.56 4.27 -3.98
CA VAL A 38 5.43 3.32 -3.98
C VAL A 38 4.48 3.64 -5.13
N HIS A 39 3.77 2.63 -5.62
CA HIS A 39 2.80 2.79 -6.70
C HIS A 39 1.39 2.80 -6.10
N VAL A 40 0.73 3.94 -6.16
CA VAL A 40 -0.60 4.17 -5.59
C VAL A 40 -1.63 4.04 -6.70
N ALA A 41 -2.43 2.98 -6.63
CA ALA A 41 -3.53 2.71 -7.54
C ALA A 41 -4.88 3.13 -6.93
N PHE A 42 -5.71 3.80 -7.71
CA PHE A 42 -7.06 4.20 -7.30
C PHE A 42 -7.97 4.39 -8.51
N ILE A 43 -9.27 4.35 -8.28
CA ILE A 43 -10.29 4.68 -9.28
C ILE A 43 -10.64 6.16 -9.07
N PRO A 44 -10.32 7.04 -10.03
CA PRO A 44 -10.56 8.46 -9.83
C PRO A 44 -12.06 8.82 -9.90
N ASP A 45 -12.82 8.08 -10.68
CA ASP A 45 -14.23 8.33 -10.93
C ASP A 45 -14.90 6.99 -11.28
N PRO A 46 -16.11 6.69 -10.78
CA PRO A 46 -16.81 5.44 -11.10
C PRO A 46 -17.08 5.24 -12.59
N TYR A 47 -17.14 6.31 -13.38
CA TYR A 47 -17.33 6.27 -14.82
C TYR A 47 -16.01 6.15 -15.60
N GLU A 48 -14.86 6.25 -14.94
CA GLU A 48 -13.56 6.05 -15.58
C GLU A 48 -13.32 4.55 -15.82
N PRO A 49 -13.08 4.11 -17.06
CA PRO A 49 -12.88 2.70 -17.36
C PRO A 49 -11.55 2.12 -16.86
N PHE A 50 -10.58 2.98 -16.50
CA PHE A 50 -9.23 2.56 -16.12
C PHE A 50 -8.83 3.08 -14.74
N PRO A 51 -8.15 2.26 -13.91
CA PRO A 51 -7.53 2.75 -12.70
C PRO A 51 -6.34 3.65 -13.03
N VAL A 52 -6.08 4.62 -12.16
CA VAL A 52 -4.86 5.44 -12.21
C VAL A 52 -3.83 4.82 -11.30
N VAL A 53 -2.57 4.79 -11.73
CA VAL A 53 -1.41 4.38 -10.91
C VAL A 53 -0.40 5.52 -10.87
N LEU A 54 -0.13 6.04 -9.67
CA LEU A 54 0.83 7.13 -9.45
C LEU A 54 2.07 6.62 -8.69
N PRO A 55 3.29 6.85 -9.21
CA PRO A 55 4.49 6.72 -8.39
C PRO A 55 4.53 7.89 -7.39
N MET A 56 4.55 7.58 -6.10
CA MET A 56 4.56 8.56 -5.01
C MET A 56 5.65 8.21 -3.98
N ILE A 57 6.17 9.22 -3.28
CA ILE A 57 7.01 8.99 -2.11
C ILE A 57 6.11 8.53 -0.97
N GLY A 58 6.46 7.38 -0.38
CA GLY A 58 5.69 6.75 0.68
C GLY A 58 6.56 6.29 1.84
N VAL A 59 6.10 6.48 3.07
CA VAL A 59 6.76 5.94 4.28
C VAL A 59 5.72 5.49 5.29
N ILE A 60 5.89 4.28 5.83
CA ILE A 60 5.15 3.83 7.01
C ILE A 60 5.83 4.39 8.24
N ALA A 61 5.08 5.17 8.99
CA ALA A 61 5.52 5.72 10.24
C ALA A 61 4.35 5.85 11.21
N ARG A 62 4.70 6.15 12.46
CA ARG A 62 3.76 6.57 13.48
C ARG A 62 3.95 8.05 13.74
N TYR A 63 2.88 8.83 13.73
CA TYR A 63 2.95 10.24 14.10
C TYR A 63 2.91 10.38 15.63
N PRO A 64 3.82 11.14 16.25
CA PRO A 64 4.01 11.14 17.70
C PRO A 64 2.90 11.86 18.50
N GLU A 65 1.95 12.55 17.86
CA GLU A 65 0.90 13.34 18.55
C GLU A 65 -0.54 13.04 18.09
N SER A 66 -0.85 11.87 17.52
CA SER A 66 -2.25 11.53 17.29
C SER A 66 -2.99 11.45 18.62
N THR A 67 -3.89 12.42 18.81
CA THR A 67 -4.79 12.55 19.95
C THR A 67 -5.53 11.25 20.21
N GLN A 68 -5.37 10.71 21.43
CA GLN A 68 -6.07 9.55 21.99
C GLN A 68 -5.67 8.17 21.41
N ASP A 69 -4.91 7.41 22.20
CA ASP A 69 -4.94 5.94 22.32
C ASP A 69 -4.75 5.03 21.08
N SER A 70 -4.49 5.54 19.87
CA SER A 70 -4.24 4.65 18.73
C SER A 70 -2.76 4.27 18.61
N ASP A 71 -2.46 2.98 18.86
CA ASP A 71 -1.16 2.35 18.61
C ASP A 71 -1.00 2.02 17.10
N GLU A 72 -1.50 2.93 16.24
CA GLU A 72 -1.67 2.71 14.80
C GLU A 72 -0.49 3.26 13.98
N ASP A 73 -0.18 2.58 12.89
CA ASP A 73 0.85 2.98 11.94
C ASP A 73 0.17 3.34 10.61
N TYR A 74 0.58 4.45 10.00
CA TYR A 74 0.00 4.94 8.75
C TYR A 74 1.05 4.96 7.64
N LEU A 75 0.60 4.73 6.41
CA LEU A 75 1.39 5.02 5.22
C LEU A 75 1.20 6.49 4.84
N TYR A 76 2.24 7.29 5.05
CA TYR A 76 2.28 8.68 4.63
C TYR A 76 2.68 8.78 3.17
N LEU A 77 1.84 9.44 2.38
CA LEU A 77 2.10 9.74 0.97
C LEU A 77 2.36 11.24 0.82
N HIS A 78 3.47 11.59 0.19
CA HIS A 78 3.79 12.99 -0.11
C HIS A 78 3.41 13.35 -1.54
N GLY A 79 2.87 14.56 -1.72
CA GLY A 79 2.58 15.09 -3.05
C GLY A 79 1.95 16.48 -3.01
N TYR A 80 1.63 16.99 -4.19
CA TYR A 80 1.04 18.32 -4.35
C TYR A 80 -0.46 18.30 -4.04
N THR A 81 -0.88 19.07 -3.04
CA THR A 81 -2.25 19.07 -2.47
C THR A 81 -3.36 19.34 -3.49
N SER A 82 -3.08 20.05 -4.58
CA SER A 82 -4.08 20.32 -5.63
C SER A 82 -4.15 19.26 -6.74
N ALA A 83 -3.33 18.20 -6.67
CA ALA A 83 -3.41 17.10 -7.64
C ALA A 83 -4.75 16.36 -7.52
N ARG A 84 -5.20 15.75 -8.63
CA ARG A 84 -6.48 15.02 -8.74
C ARG A 84 -6.68 14.03 -7.59
N PHE A 85 -5.62 13.30 -7.25
CA PHE A 85 -5.57 12.35 -6.12
C PHE A 85 -6.03 12.98 -4.80
N PHE A 86 -5.38 14.05 -4.34
CA PHE A 86 -5.70 14.68 -3.04
C PHE A 86 -7.10 15.30 -3.02
N LYS A 87 -7.55 15.90 -4.12
CA LYS A 87 -8.95 16.40 -4.23
C LYS A 87 -10.00 15.30 -4.10
N GLN A 88 -9.66 14.07 -4.49
CA GLN A 88 -10.57 12.92 -4.34
C GLN A 88 -10.58 12.39 -2.91
N THR A 89 -9.47 12.49 -2.18
CA THR A 89 -9.43 12.09 -0.75
C THR A 89 -10.33 12.96 0.13
N THR A 90 -10.70 14.16 -0.32
CA THR A 90 -11.58 15.07 0.44
C THR A 90 -13.05 14.98 0.05
N LYS A 91 -13.41 14.18 -0.96
CA LYS A 91 -14.81 13.99 -1.33
C LYS A 91 -15.52 13.16 -0.25
N GLU A 92 -16.71 13.60 0.14
CA GLU A 92 -17.60 12.81 0.99
C GLU A 92 -18.05 11.57 0.21
N SER A 93 -18.10 10.41 0.86
CA SER A 93 -18.71 9.23 0.27
C SER A 93 -20.21 9.45 0.14
N GLU A 94 -20.78 9.10 -1.02
CA GLU A 94 -22.23 9.17 -1.26
C GLU A 94 -23.03 8.30 -0.26
N ASP A 95 -22.38 7.31 0.36
CA ASP A 95 -22.95 6.38 1.33
C ASP A 95 -22.87 6.85 2.81
N GLY A 96 -22.47 8.11 3.08
CA GLY A 96 -22.43 8.67 4.44
C GLY A 96 -21.30 8.16 5.35
N ASP A 97 -20.36 7.39 4.78
CA ASP A 97 -19.17 6.88 5.45
C ASP A 97 -18.14 8.00 5.70
N GLU A 98 -17.23 7.82 6.68
CA GLU A 98 -16.14 8.78 6.94
C GLU A 98 -15.33 9.01 5.64
N GLY A 99 -15.19 10.26 5.18
CA GLY A 99 -14.62 10.60 3.87
C GLY A 99 -13.25 9.97 3.55
N GLY A 100 -12.85 9.95 2.28
CA GLY A 100 -11.55 9.40 1.85
C GLY A 100 -11.62 8.62 0.55
N LEU A 101 -10.45 8.31 -0.01
CA LEU A 101 -10.31 7.59 -1.28
C LEU A 101 -9.79 6.17 -1.05
N ASN A 102 -10.49 5.17 -1.58
CA ASN A 102 -9.99 3.79 -1.58
C ASN A 102 -8.76 3.67 -2.48
N VAL A 103 -7.66 3.15 -1.92
CA VAL A 103 -6.37 2.99 -2.60
C VAL A 103 -5.81 1.58 -2.44
N CYS A 104 -5.05 1.15 -3.44
CA CYS A 104 -4.19 -0.02 -3.41
C CYS A 104 -2.75 0.47 -3.62
N VAL A 105 -1.86 0.23 -2.67
CA VAL A 105 -0.46 0.67 -2.75
C VAL A 105 0.46 -0.54 -2.90
N SER A 106 1.32 -0.51 -3.92
CA SER A 106 2.32 -1.52 -4.18
C SER A 106 3.73 -0.99 -3.95
N ALA A 107 4.48 -1.70 -3.10
CA ALA A 107 5.90 -1.53 -2.88
C ALA A 107 6.61 -2.80 -3.32
N ALA A 108 7.62 -2.71 -4.20
CA ALA A 108 8.39 -3.86 -4.65
C ALA A 108 9.86 -3.50 -4.85
N LEU A 109 10.75 -4.37 -4.39
CA LEU A 109 12.19 -4.30 -4.62
C LEU A 109 12.68 -5.61 -5.22
N VAL A 110 13.49 -5.51 -6.28
CA VAL A 110 14.23 -6.63 -6.82
C VAL A 110 15.57 -6.72 -6.10
N ASP A 111 15.81 -7.86 -5.46
CA ASP A 111 17.06 -8.17 -4.76
C ASP A 111 18.05 -8.91 -5.68
N GLY A 112 17.58 -9.53 -6.76
CA GLY A 112 18.45 -10.16 -7.76
C GLY A 112 17.71 -10.98 -8.81
N LEU A 113 18.42 -11.30 -9.90
CA LEU A 113 17.91 -12.16 -10.97
C LEU A 113 18.29 -13.63 -10.70
N VAL A 114 17.34 -14.53 -10.95
CA VAL A 114 17.57 -15.98 -10.91
C VAL A 114 17.54 -16.49 -12.35
N LEU A 115 18.70 -16.87 -12.87
CA LEU A 115 18.86 -17.37 -14.23
C LEU A 115 18.95 -18.90 -14.24
N SER A 116 18.21 -19.52 -15.15
CA SER A 116 18.20 -20.97 -15.37
C SER A 116 18.57 -21.29 -16.82
N LEU A 117 18.91 -22.56 -17.09
CA LEU A 117 19.11 -23.08 -18.45
C LEU A 117 17.78 -23.35 -19.18
N THR A 118 16.66 -23.33 -18.46
CA THR A 118 15.31 -23.53 -18.99
C THR A 118 14.51 -22.23 -18.95
N PRO A 119 13.83 -21.83 -20.05
CA PRO A 119 13.12 -20.56 -20.13
C PRO A 119 12.07 -20.35 -19.02
N ASN A 120 11.38 -21.42 -18.62
CA ASN A 120 10.29 -21.36 -17.64
C ASN A 120 10.77 -21.35 -16.18
N SER A 121 12.08 -21.33 -15.93
CA SER A 121 12.65 -21.35 -14.58
C SER A 121 13.42 -20.07 -14.24
N HIS A 122 13.43 -19.08 -15.14
CA HIS A 122 13.88 -17.73 -14.80
C HIS A 122 12.96 -17.12 -13.74
N SER A 123 13.56 -16.38 -12.81
CA SER A 123 12.81 -15.70 -11.76
C SER A 123 13.56 -14.49 -11.23
N MET A 124 13.01 -13.86 -10.20
CA MET A 124 13.64 -12.79 -9.45
C MET A 124 13.54 -13.11 -7.96
N ASN A 125 14.61 -12.83 -7.23
CA ASN A 125 14.51 -12.61 -5.79
C ASN A 125 13.93 -11.21 -5.63
N PHE A 126 12.76 -11.10 -5.02
CA PHE A 126 12.12 -9.83 -4.78
C PHE A 126 11.36 -9.89 -3.45
N ARG A 127 11.17 -8.71 -2.87
CA ARG A 127 10.27 -8.50 -1.74
C ARG A 127 9.24 -7.47 -2.16
N SER A 128 8.00 -7.69 -1.77
CA SER A 128 6.92 -6.77 -2.09
C SER A 128 5.85 -6.77 -1.02
N ALA A 129 5.19 -5.63 -0.86
CA ALA A 129 4.02 -5.47 -0.01
C ALA A 129 2.91 -4.78 -0.82
N VAL A 130 1.68 -5.26 -0.64
CA VAL A 130 0.47 -4.65 -1.20
C VAL A 130 -0.42 -4.25 -0.05
N LEU A 131 -0.77 -2.97 0.00
CA LEU A 131 -1.58 -2.37 1.06
C LEU A 131 -2.91 -1.93 0.46
N HIS A 132 -4.02 -2.32 1.08
CA HIS A 132 -5.34 -1.79 0.78
C HIS A 132 -5.76 -0.88 1.93
N GLY A 133 -6.31 0.28 1.62
CA GLY A 133 -6.75 1.20 2.65
C GLY A 133 -7.49 2.40 2.10
N ARG A 134 -7.83 3.32 3.01
CA ARG A 134 -8.51 4.57 2.70
C ARG A 134 -7.53 5.71 2.92
N ALA A 135 -7.26 6.48 1.87
CA ALA A 135 -6.39 7.64 1.92
C ALA A 135 -7.21 8.88 2.27
N ILE A 136 -6.72 9.63 3.25
CA ILE A 136 -7.27 10.93 3.67
C ILE A 136 -6.19 12.00 3.57
N LEU A 137 -6.60 13.24 3.28
CA LEU A 137 -5.71 14.38 3.38
C LEU A 137 -5.44 14.68 4.86
N LEU A 138 -4.16 14.78 5.23
CA LEU A 138 -3.78 15.30 6.55
C LEU A 138 -4.21 16.76 6.66
N LYS A 139 -4.91 17.09 7.75
CA LYS A 139 -5.34 18.45 8.07
C LYS A 139 -4.24 19.21 8.80
#